data_AF-A0A954GQV6-F1
#
_entry.id   AF-A0A954GQV6-F1
#
_cell.length_a   1.000
_cell.length_b   1.000
_cell.length_c   1.000
_cell.angle_alpha   90.00
_cell.angle_beta   90.00
_cell.angle_gamma   90.00
#
_symmetry.space_group_name_H-M   'P 1'
#
loop_
_entity.id
_entity.type
_entity.pdbx_description
1 polymer ?
#
loop_
_entity_poly.entity_id
_entity_poly.type
_entity_poly.pdbx_seq_one_letter_code
_entity_poly.pdbx_strand_id
1 'polypeptide(L)'
;PSRVFGLDGDPDTGIESRPELPLVRLVNDHEAVFPAKHKKDLHIAVLPDSLRLALYNFILVCAARRARGQTAVHNSMLVHVTRFVDVQHQVAEKLQNLVDSIRRRITMGEGDRHPTLESELERIWREDFEPTSEDVQDCSPDENLIKVTWSEVSKELGEAAARIEVKEINGHATDALDYVAHRQGFNVVAVGGDKLSRGLTLEGLSVSYFLRASQMYDTLMQMGRWFGYRPGYLDLCRLFTTEDLRRWYRHIALAEVELRREFDRMKEAGLTPRRYGLRIRQHPGGLLVTAMNKMSHSQTQRLSYAGQLVQTAHFSTSAEVTSSNKRAVERFLSLLGQRKKVPRAWLWTDVSADRIVDDLLADYSVAAETWRFQRPEMIEFIRRQNSKGQLANWTVALVDTANGSSFAIADCDVGLAERSPESGTWEDDAIPAIYQTRNANIQSPDHQALDLAEMVLDQSLLDHLLAKRIDEHGDCLFDADESDLLRRCLEEKVTLQDIAERLTKHRKITRSPGVNTSGSRFNGLVVRNLRPSSNGLLLIYPIVPKEREWPLNREPFMGLAFSFPSSHTAMAVEYRVNRVWQDAFQDSDYANDDE
;
A
#
# COMPACT_ATOMS: atom_id res chain seq x y z
N PRO A 1 2.48 5.23 -9.84
CA PRO A 1 1.42 4.64 -8.97
C PRO A 1 0.87 5.63 -7.94
N SER A 2 1.76 6.23 -7.15
CA SER A 2 1.46 7.17 -6.05
C SER A 2 0.69 8.44 -6.45
N ARG A 3 0.78 8.87 -7.71
CA ARG A 3 -0.06 9.97 -8.22
C ARG A 3 -1.52 9.54 -8.42
N VAL A 4 -1.75 8.38 -9.04
CA VAL A 4 -3.10 7.92 -9.39
C VAL A 4 -3.86 7.45 -8.16
N PHE A 5 -3.23 6.60 -7.35
CA PHE A 5 -3.86 6.00 -6.18
C PHE A 5 -3.55 6.72 -4.87
N GLY A 6 -2.77 7.79 -4.89
CA GLY A 6 -2.38 8.48 -3.66
C GLY A 6 -1.43 7.64 -2.78
N LEU A 7 -1.23 8.12 -1.56
CA LEU A 7 -0.43 7.49 -0.51
C LEU A 7 -1.18 7.60 0.81
N ASP A 8 -1.27 6.50 1.54
CA ASP A 8 -1.80 6.49 2.91
C ASP A 8 -0.91 7.27 3.88
N GLY A 9 0.33 7.57 3.47
CA GLY A 9 1.36 8.15 4.31
C GLY A 9 1.95 7.09 5.23
N ASP A 10 3.21 7.30 5.60
CA ASP A 10 3.89 6.50 6.60
C ASP A 10 4.65 7.46 7.51
N PRO A 11 4.05 7.87 8.64
CA PRO A 11 4.68 8.81 9.56
C PRO A 11 5.97 8.26 10.16
N ASP A 12 6.15 6.93 10.17
CA ASP A 12 7.36 6.29 10.67
C ASP A 12 8.58 6.55 9.77
N THR A 13 8.36 6.54 8.46
CA THR A 13 9.40 6.81 7.44
C THR A 13 9.39 8.26 6.97
N GLY A 14 8.44 9.09 7.44
CA GLY A 14 8.22 10.45 6.98
C GLY A 14 7.70 10.49 5.53
N ILE A 15 6.95 9.48 5.10
CA ILE A 15 6.16 9.55 3.85
C ILE A 15 4.86 10.26 4.18
N GLU A 16 4.54 11.30 3.42
CA GLU A 16 3.31 12.05 3.64
C GLU A 16 2.14 11.36 2.98
N SER A 17 0.96 11.50 3.61
CA SER A 17 -0.27 11.08 2.95
C SER A 17 -0.52 12.01 1.77
N ARG A 18 -0.94 11.41 0.66
CA ARG A 18 -1.32 12.13 -0.55
C ARG A 18 -2.69 11.62 -0.98
N PRO A 19 -3.66 12.50 -1.24
CA PRO A 19 -4.93 12.06 -1.81
C PRO A 19 -4.73 11.40 -3.17
N GLU A 20 -5.61 10.46 -3.50
CA GLU A 20 -5.66 9.89 -4.84
C GLU A 20 -6.25 10.88 -5.83
N LEU A 21 -5.89 10.74 -7.11
CA LEU A 21 -6.56 11.51 -8.15
C LEU A 21 -7.94 10.90 -8.41
N PRO A 22 -8.96 11.70 -8.75
CA PRO A 22 -10.33 11.24 -8.97
C PRO A 22 -10.49 10.55 -10.33
N LEU A 23 -9.59 9.64 -10.68
CA LEU A 23 -9.58 8.88 -11.93
C LEU A 23 -10.17 7.47 -11.76
N VAL A 24 -10.34 7.00 -10.51
CA VAL A 24 -10.81 5.64 -10.20
C VAL A 24 -12.34 5.61 -10.08
N ARG A 25 -12.99 4.61 -10.68
CA ARG A 25 -14.42 4.33 -10.59
C ARG A 25 -14.59 2.90 -10.09
N LEU A 26 -15.29 2.74 -8.97
CA LEU A 26 -15.47 1.43 -8.34
C LEU A 26 -16.51 0.60 -9.10
N VAL A 27 -16.21 -0.67 -9.30
CA VAL A 27 -17.05 -1.62 -10.05
C VAL A 27 -17.62 -2.67 -9.10
N ASN A 28 -18.94 -2.64 -8.90
CA ASN A 28 -19.65 -3.52 -7.96
C ASN A 28 -20.67 -4.45 -8.64
N ASP A 29 -20.94 -4.29 -9.93
CA ASP A 29 -21.93 -5.05 -10.71
C ASP A 29 -21.32 -6.23 -11.49
N HIS A 30 -20.02 -6.46 -11.34
CA HIS A 30 -19.29 -7.42 -12.16
C HIS A 30 -19.44 -8.86 -11.71
N GLU A 31 -19.65 -9.14 -10.42
CA GLU A 31 -19.58 -10.51 -9.87
C GLU A 31 -20.60 -11.47 -10.50
N ALA A 32 -21.79 -10.97 -10.87
CA ALA A 32 -22.83 -11.77 -11.51
C ALA A 32 -22.45 -12.23 -12.93
N VAL A 33 -21.61 -11.46 -13.62
CA VAL A 33 -21.18 -11.72 -15.00
C VAL A 33 -19.79 -12.32 -15.08
N PHE A 34 -18.90 -11.90 -14.18
CA PHE A 34 -17.50 -12.30 -14.08
C PHE A 34 -17.19 -12.73 -12.63
N PRO A 35 -17.66 -13.91 -12.18
CA PRO A 35 -17.33 -14.41 -10.85
C PRO A 35 -15.82 -14.57 -10.68
N ALA A 36 -15.30 -14.29 -9.48
CA ALA A 36 -13.86 -14.40 -9.20
C ALA A 36 -13.29 -15.80 -9.53
N LYS A 37 -14.10 -16.85 -9.35
CA LYS A 37 -13.82 -18.22 -9.78
C LYS A 37 -14.84 -18.65 -10.83
N HIS A 38 -14.37 -18.89 -12.05
CA HIS A 38 -15.19 -19.42 -13.14
C HIS A 38 -14.36 -20.32 -14.06
N LYS A 39 -15.06 -21.14 -14.85
CA LYS A 39 -14.45 -22.02 -15.85
C LYS A 39 -14.38 -21.35 -17.23
N LYS A 40 -13.62 -21.94 -18.15
CA LYS A 40 -13.41 -21.42 -19.52
C LYS A 40 -14.70 -21.30 -20.34
N ASP A 41 -15.71 -22.10 -20.00
CA ASP A 41 -17.03 -22.21 -20.66
C ASP A 41 -18.08 -21.26 -20.07
N LEU A 42 -17.68 -20.29 -19.24
CA LEU A 42 -18.60 -19.27 -18.72
C LEU A 42 -19.32 -18.56 -19.88
N HIS A 43 -20.65 -18.64 -19.87
CA HIS A 43 -21.48 -17.94 -20.84
C HIS A 43 -21.84 -16.54 -20.36
N ILE A 44 -21.52 -15.54 -21.17
CA ILE A 44 -21.88 -14.15 -20.90
C ILE A 44 -23.18 -13.84 -21.63
N ALA A 45 -24.26 -13.61 -20.88
CA ALA A 45 -25.52 -13.17 -21.48
C ALA A 45 -25.47 -11.67 -21.85
N VAL A 46 -25.13 -10.82 -20.87
CA VAL A 46 -25.15 -9.36 -20.98
C VAL A 46 -23.87 -8.77 -20.39
N LEU A 47 -23.40 -7.64 -20.92
CA LEU A 47 -22.28 -6.90 -20.36
C LEU A 47 -22.72 -6.14 -19.10
N PRO A 48 -21.88 -6.05 -18.04
CA PRO A 48 -22.18 -5.19 -16.89
C PRO A 48 -22.38 -3.74 -17.30
N ASP A 49 -23.22 -3.02 -16.56
CA ASP A 49 -23.49 -1.61 -16.81
C ASP A 49 -22.23 -0.77 -16.62
N SER A 50 -21.35 -1.14 -15.69
CA SER A 50 -20.05 -0.51 -15.51
C SER A 50 -19.14 -0.64 -16.74
N LEU A 51 -19.17 -1.77 -17.46
CA LEU A 51 -18.39 -1.94 -18.69
C LEU A 51 -18.99 -1.16 -19.86
N ARG A 52 -20.32 -1.09 -19.95
CA ARG A 52 -21.03 -0.21 -20.89
C ARG A 52 -20.68 1.26 -20.64
N LEU A 53 -20.69 1.70 -19.37
CA LEU A 53 -20.28 3.03 -18.96
C LEU A 53 -18.81 3.31 -19.30
N ALA A 54 -17.92 2.34 -19.11
CA ALA A 54 -16.51 2.48 -19.48
C ALA A 54 -16.32 2.70 -20.99
N LEU A 55 -17.13 2.04 -21.83
CA LEU A 55 -17.10 2.28 -23.28
C LEU A 55 -17.62 3.68 -23.64
N TYR A 56 -18.70 4.14 -23.01
CA TYR A 56 -19.19 5.52 -23.18
C TYR A 56 -18.13 6.55 -22.80
N ASN A 57 -17.45 6.34 -21.67
CA ASN A 57 -16.31 7.15 -21.26
C ASN A 57 -15.22 7.15 -22.33
N PHE A 58 -14.88 6.00 -22.91
CA PHE A 58 -13.84 5.94 -23.95
C PHE A 58 -14.19 6.76 -25.21
N ILE A 59 -15.45 6.73 -25.64
CA ILE A 59 -15.94 7.56 -26.75
C ILE A 59 -15.81 9.05 -26.41
N LEU A 60 -16.24 9.45 -25.20
CA LEU A 60 -16.09 10.83 -24.71
C LEU A 60 -14.63 11.28 -24.68
N VAL A 61 -13.72 10.42 -24.22
CA VAL A 61 -12.29 10.74 -24.23
C VAL A 61 -11.78 10.95 -25.65
N CYS A 62 -12.15 10.07 -26.59
CA CYS A 62 -11.73 10.20 -27.98
C CYS A 62 -12.24 11.52 -28.59
N ALA A 63 -13.49 11.87 -28.36
CA ALA A 63 -14.08 13.13 -28.83
C ALA A 63 -13.43 14.36 -28.16
N ALA A 64 -13.22 14.32 -26.85
CA ALA A 64 -12.59 15.42 -26.11
C ALA A 64 -11.12 15.64 -26.52
N ARG A 65 -10.35 14.57 -26.74
CA ARG A 65 -8.97 14.68 -27.24
C ARG A 65 -8.94 15.29 -28.65
N ARG A 66 -9.90 14.93 -29.51
CA ARG A 66 -10.05 15.57 -30.83
C ARG A 66 -10.43 17.05 -30.72
N ALA A 67 -11.35 17.41 -29.84
CA ALA A 67 -11.71 18.79 -29.56
C ALA A 67 -10.51 19.62 -29.05
N ARG A 68 -9.56 18.98 -28.34
CA ARG A 68 -8.25 19.58 -27.96
C ARG A 68 -7.23 19.68 -29.10
N GLY A 69 -7.59 19.30 -30.32
CA GLY A 69 -6.70 19.28 -31.49
C GLY A 69 -5.85 18.00 -31.62
N GLN A 70 -6.00 17.00 -30.75
CA GLN A 70 -5.28 15.74 -30.83
C GLN A 70 -5.98 14.74 -31.76
N THR A 71 -6.05 15.06 -33.05
CA THR A 71 -6.85 14.30 -34.03
C THR A 71 -6.13 13.10 -34.66
N ALA A 72 -4.79 13.10 -34.65
CA ALA A 72 -3.94 12.07 -35.24
C ALA A 72 -3.19 11.20 -34.20
N VAL A 73 -3.61 11.26 -32.94
CA VAL A 73 -2.99 10.49 -31.85
C VAL A 73 -3.71 9.15 -31.64
N HIS A 74 -3.01 8.19 -31.05
CA HIS A 74 -3.63 6.94 -30.62
C HIS A 74 -4.48 7.13 -29.35
N ASN A 75 -5.59 6.40 -29.28
CA ASN A 75 -6.44 6.26 -28.11
C ASN A 75 -6.64 4.76 -27.86
N SER A 76 -6.44 4.31 -26.63
CA SER A 76 -6.71 2.91 -26.30
C SER A 76 -7.54 2.77 -25.03
N MET A 77 -8.41 1.77 -25.05
CA MET A 77 -9.14 1.26 -23.91
C MET A 77 -8.67 -0.16 -23.63
N LEU A 78 -8.37 -0.48 -22.38
CA LEU A 78 -8.02 -1.83 -21.94
C LEU A 78 -9.22 -2.48 -21.26
N VAL A 79 -9.64 -3.64 -21.71
CA VAL A 79 -10.64 -4.48 -21.04
C VAL A 79 -9.99 -5.79 -20.63
N HIS A 80 -9.88 -5.97 -19.32
CA HIS A 80 -9.18 -7.11 -18.74
C HIS A 80 -9.96 -7.68 -17.56
N VAL A 81 -10.86 -8.61 -17.89
CA VAL A 81 -11.84 -9.20 -16.96
C VAL A 81 -11.55 -10.66 -16.61
N THR A 82 -10.88 -11.40 -17.49
CA THR A 82 -10.64 -12.85 -17.32
C THR A 82 -9.38 -13.30 -18.06
N ARG A 83 -8.84 -14.45 -17.68
CA ARG A 83 -7.72 -15.11 -18.37
C ARG A 83 -8.17 -15.98 -19.55
N PHE A 84 -9.43 -16.42 -19.58
CA PHE A 84 -9.90 -17.39 -20.56
C PHE A 84 -10.24 -16.72 -21.89
N VAL A 85 -9.62 -17.21 -22.97
CA VAL A 85 -9.78 -16.65 -24.32
C VAL A 85 -11.22 -16.74 -24.82
N ASP A 86 -11.93 -17.85 -24.55
CA ASP A 86 -13.32 -18.03 -24.98
C ASP A 86 -14.27 -16.99 -24.37
N VAL A 87 -14.03 -16.64 -23.10
CA VAL A 87 -14.79 -15.61 -22.40
C VAL A 87 -14.40 -14.22 -22.93
N GLN A 88 -13.13 -13.98 -23.26
CA GLN A 88 -12.67 -12.74 -23.90
C GLN A 88 -13.32 -12.55 -25.28
N HIS A 89 -13.45 -13.61 -26.08
CA HIS A 89 -14.15 -13.61 -27.38
C HIS A 89 -15.60 -13.12 -27.22
N GLN A 90 -16.34 -13.68 -26.27
CA GLN A 90 -17.72 -13.28 -25.98
C GLN A 90 -17.82 -11.80 -25.54
N VAL A 91 -16.85 -11.30 -24.75
CA VAL A 91 -16.81 -9.89 -24.35
C VAL A 91 -16.55 -8.98 -25.55
N ALA A 92 -15.57 -9.33 -26.39
CA ALA A 92 -15.22 -8.54 -27.56
C ALA A 92 -16.35 -8.47 -28.57
N GLU A 93 -17.04 -9.59 -28.85
CA GLU A 93 -18.20 -9.62 -29.74
C GLU A 93 -19.32 -8.69 -29.25
N LYS A 94 -19.63 -8.74 -27.95
CA LYS A 94 -20.66 -7.88 -27.36
C LYS A 94 -20.25 -6.40 -27.35
N LEU A 95 -18.98 -6.10 -27.10
CA LEU A 95 -18.45 -4.74 -27.19
C LEU A 95 -18.51 -4.22 -28.63
N GLN A 96 -18.17 -5.05 -29.61
CA GLN A 96 -18.26 -4.70 -31.03
C GLN A 96 -19.71 -4.40 -31.43
N ASN A 97 -20.65 -5.26 -31.02
CA ASN A 97 -22.08 -5.03 -31.23
C ASN A 97 -22.57 -3.71 -30.58
N LEU A 98 -22.06 -3.38 -29.40
CA LEU A 98 -22.37 -2.13 -28.71
C LEU A 98 -21.78 -0.92 -29.44
N VAL A 99 -20.53 -0.97 -29.88
CA VAL A 99 -19.89 0.08 -30.68
C VAL A 99 -20.66 0.33 -31.98
N ASP A 100 -21.06 -0.73 -32.69
CA ASP A 100 -21.81 -0.60 -33.94
C ASP A 100 -23.22 -0.07 -33.71
N SER A 101 -23.84 -0.43 -32.59
CA SER A 101 -25.10 0.18 -32.16
C SER A 101 -24.93 1.68 -31.90
N ILE A 102 -23.87 2.09 -31.19
CA ILE A 102 -23.58 3.50 -30.91
C ILE A 102 -23.33 4.28 -32.21
N ARG A 103 -22.50 3.73 -33.12
CA ARG A 103 -22.25 4.35 -34.44
C ARG A 103 -23.54 4.61 -35.21
N ARG A 104 -24.41 3.60 -35.31
CA ARG A 104 -25.72 3.75 -35.98
C ARG A 104 -26.57 4.84 -35.34
N ARG A 105 -26.61 4.87 -34.00
CA ARG A 105 -27.39 5.85 -33.23
C ARG A 105 -26.88 7.29 -33.44
N ILE A 106 -25.56 7.48 -33.51
CA ILE A 106 -24.95 8.80 -33.76
C ILE A 106 -25.15 9.24 -35.23
N THR A 107 -24.95 8.35 -36.20
CA THR A 107 -25.02 8.71 -37.64
C THR A 107 -26.45 8.87 -38.15
N MET A 108 -27.37 8.01 -37.73
CA MET A 108 -28.75 7.97 -38.26
C MET A 108 -29.73 8.79 -37.42
N GLY A 109 -29.31 9.28 -36.25
CA GLY A 109 -30.20 9.87 -35.26
C GLY A 109 -31.08 8.84 -34.56
N GLU A 110 -31.74 9.24 -33.47
CA GLU A 110 -32.43 8.30 -32.57
C GLU A 110 -33.95 8.36 -32.62
N GLY A 111 -34.52 9.17 -33.50
CA GLY A 111 -35.97 9.42 -33.53
C GLY A 111 -36.48 9.91 -32.17
N ASP A 112 -37.62 9.37 -31.71
CA ASP A 112 -38.29 9.74 -30.44
C ASP A 112 -37.80 8.93 -29.21
N ARG A 113 -36.66 8.24 -29.27
CA ARG A 113 -36.14 7.51 -28.10
C ARG A 113 -35.61 8.49 -27.05
N HIS A 114 -36.22 8.47 -25.87
CA HIS A 114 -35.76 9.24 -24.71
C HIS A 114 -35.45 8.32 -23.50
N PRO A 115 -34.33 8.56 -22.78
CA PRO A 115 -33.28 9.55 -23.07
C PRO A 115 -32.46 9.17 -24.32
N THR A 116 -31.98 10.18 -25.05
CA THR A 116 -31.11 9.96 -26.22
C THR A 116 -29.69 9.58 -25.78
N LEU A 117 -28.92 8.88 -26.62
CA LEU A 117 -27.50 8.60 -26.36
C LEU A 117 -26.73 9.88 -26.12
N GLU A 118 -26.98 10.92 -26.93
CA GLU A 118 -26.32 12.21 -26.75
C GLU A 118 -26.64 12.82 -25.38
N SER A 119 -27.89 12.74 -24.91
CA SER A 119 -28.24 13.20 -23.56
C SER A 119 -27.60 12.37 -22.44
N GLU A 120 -27.43 11.06 -22.65
CA GLU A 120 -26.74 10.19 -21.69
C GLU A 120 -25.24 10.48 -21.64
N LEU A 121 -24.61 10.73 -22.79
CA LEU A 121 -23.22 11.16 -22.91
C LEU A 121 -23.00 12.56 -22.33
N GLU A 122 -23.94 13.50 -22.53
CA GLU A 122 -23.90 14.83 -21.92
C GLU A 122 -23.96 14.72 -20.40
N ARG A 123 -24.85 13.89 -19.88
CA ARG A 123 -24.97 13.65 -18.44
C ARG A 123 -23.65 13.12 -17.87
N ILE A 124 -23.05 12.10 -18.51
CA ILE A 124 -21.75 11.56 -18.08
C ILE A 124 -20.67 12.65 -18.13
N TRP A 125 -20.66 13.49 -19.17
CA TRP A 125 -19.70 14.59 -19.27
C TRP A 125 -19.81 15.58 -18.09
N ARG A 126 -21.03 16.03 -17.78
CA ARG A 126 -21.29 17.01 -16.73
C ARG A 126 -21.10 16.45 -15.32
N GLU A 127 -21.53 15.22 -15.08
CA GLU A 127 -21.47 14.61 -13.75
C GLU A 127 -20.10 14.01 -13.44
N ASP A 128 -19.31 13.63 -14.45
CA ASP A 128 -18.04 12.92 -14.25
C ASP A 128 -16.82 13.66 -14.81
N PHE A 129 -16.85 14.14 -16.06
CA PHE A 129 -15.68 14.76 -16.69
C PHE A 129 -15.40 16.17 -16.19
N GLU A 130 -16.41 17.04 -16.15
CA GLU A 130 -16.23 18.42 -15.69
C GLU A 130 -15.65 18.50 -14.26
N PRO A 131 -16.21 17.81 -13.25
CA PRO A 131 -15.64 17.84 -11.88
C PRO A 131 -14.25 17.21 -11.81
N THR A 132 -14.03 16.09 -12.50
CA THR A 132 -12.71 15.41 -12.49
C THR A 132 -11.63 16.30 -13.11
N SER A 133 -11.94 17.04 -14.18
CA SER A 133 -10.99 17.95 -14.82
C SER A 133 -10.62 19.13 -13.93
N GLU A 134 -11.54 19.63 -13.11
CA GLU A 134 -11.27 20.66 -12.11
C GLU A 134 -10.37 20.12 -10.99
N ASP A 135 -10.74 19.01 -10.37
CA ASP A 135 -9.96 18.40 -9.28
C ASP A 135 -8.54 18.02 -9.71
N VAL A 136 -8.37 17.50 -10.93
CA VAL A 136 -7.05 17.14 -11.47
C VAL A 136 -6.19 18.38 -11.72
N GLN A 137 -6.79 19.48 -12.17
CA GLN A 137 -6.08 20.74 -12.37
C GLN A 137 -5.56 21.31 -11.04
N ASP A 138 -6.35 21.22 -9.98
CA ASP A 138 -5.97 21.68 -8.64
C ASP A 138 -4.89 20.78 -8.01
N CYS A 139 -5.01 19.46 -8.18
CA CYS A 139 -4.09 18.49 -7.58
C CYS A 139 -2.78 18.28 -8.35
N SER A 140 -2.77 18.64 -9.65
CA SER A 140 -1.65 18.37 -10.55
C SER A 140 -1.74 19.28 -11.80
N PRO A 141 -1.31 20.55 -11.71
CA PRO A 141 -1.34 21.46 -12.86
C PRO A 141 -0.48 20.92 -14.00
N ASP A 142 -1.12 20.43 -15.05
CA ASP A 142 -0.48 20.11 -16.33
C ASP A 142 -0.66 21.33 -17.23
N GLU A 143 0.44 21.99 -17.57
CA GLU A 143 0.46 23.18 -18.43
C GLU A 143 -0.10 22.91 -19.83
N ASN A 144 -0.21 21.63 -20.23
CA ASN A 144 -0.73 21.22 -21.54
C ASN A 144 -2.24 20.90 -21.53
N LEU A 145 -2.94 21.11 -20.40
CA LEU A 145 -4.35 20.78 -20.28
C LEU A 145 -5.22 21.90 -20.85
N ILE A 146 -5.91 21.59 -21.94
CA ILE A 146 -6.88 22.50 -22.59
C ILE A 146 -8.29 22.11 -22.14
N LYS A 147 -8.98 23.01 -21.45
CA LYS A 147 -10.40 22.82 -21.12
C LYS A 147 -11.23 22.86 -22.40
N VAL A 148 -12.17 21.92 -22.52
CA VAL A 148 -13.13 21.85 -23.63
C VAL A 148 -14.54 21.77 -23.06
N THR A 149 -15.49 22.31 -23.79
CA THR A 149 -16.91 22.33 -23.44
C THR A 149 -17.65 21.16 -24.05
N TRP A 150 -18.80 20.77 -23.48
CA TRP A 150 -19.68 19.77 -24.08
C TRP A 150 -20.01 20.04 -25.55
N SER A 151 -20.24 21.30 -25.93
CA SER A 151 -20.56 21.69 -27.30
C SER A 151 -19.43 21.36 -28.29
N GLU A 152 -18.18 21.47 -27.87
CA GLU A 152 -17.01 21.10 -28.68
C GLU A 152 -16.84 19.58 -28.75
N VAL A 153 -17.08 18.88 -27.63
CA VAL A 153 -17.01 17.41 -27.57
C VAL A 153 -18.10 16.76 -28.42
N SER A 154 -19.36 17.23 -28.31
CA SER A 154 -20.52 16.69 -29.04
C SER A 154 -20.28 16.70 -30.56
N LYS A 155 -19.69 17.78 -31.11
CA LYS A 155 -19.36 17.89 -32.53
C LYS A 155 -18.38 16.82 -33.03
N GLU A 156 -17.51 16.30 -32.16
CA GLU A 156 -16.49 15.31 -32.51
C GLU A 156 -16.94 13.86 -32.23
N LEU A 157 -18.11 13.64 -31.62
CA LEU A 157 -18.60 12.29 -31.25
C LEU A 157 -18.73 11.35 -32.46
N GLY A 158 -19.24 11.87 -33.59
CA GLY A 158 -19.41 11.08 -34.81
C GLY A 158 -18.08 10.55 -35.34
N GLU A 159 -17.11 11.43 -35.53
CA GLU A 159 -15.77 11.07 -35.99
C GLU A 159 -15.02 10.18 -34.98
N ALA A 160 -15.17 10.45 -33.69
CA ALA A 160 -14.56 9.65 -32.62
C ALA A 160 -15.09 8.21 -32.64
N ALA A 161 -16.42 8.03 -32.66
CA ALA A 161 -17.06 6.71 -32.64
C ALA A 161 -16.82 5.92 -33.95
N ALA A 162 -16.78 6.61 -35.09
CA ALA A 162 -16.52 5.97 -36.39
C ALA A 162 -15.16 5.25 -36.41
N ARG A 163 -14.14 5.76 -35.72
CA ARG A 163 -12.77 5.21 -35.74
C ARG A 163 -12.49 4.12 -34.70
N ILE A 164 -13.43 3.79 -33.81
CA ILE A 164 -13.20 2.83 -32.72
C ILE A 164 -13.21 1.39 -33.25
N GLU A 165 -12.13 0.66 -33.06
CA GLU A 165 -12.06 -0.77 -33.37
C GLU A 165 -11.95 -1.60 -32.10
N VAL A 166 -12.75 -2.65 -31.97
CA VAL A 166 -12.58 -3.64 -30.90
C VAL A 166 -11.61 -4.70 -31.40
N LYS A 167 -10.51 -4.92 -30.67
CA LYS A 167 -9.49 -5.91 -31.00
C LYS A 167 -9.24 -6.83 -29.83
N GLU A 168 -9.19 -8.11 -30.15
CA GLU A 168 -8.77 -9.13 -29.23
C GLU A 168 -7.27 -9.40 -29.32
N ILE A 169 -6.65 -9.61 -28.17
CA ILE A 169 -5.21 -9.82 -28.08
C ILE A 169 -4.96 -11.20 -27.48
N ASN A 170 -4.85 -12.17 -28.38
CA ASN A 170 -4.69 -13.59 -28.07
C ASN A 170 -3.23 -14.06 -28.20
N GLY A 171 -2.88 -15.13 -27.47
CA GLY A 171 -1.52 -15.63 -27.23
C GLY A 171 -0.60 -15.82 -28.44
N HIS A 172 -1.13 -15.98 -29.65
CA HIS A 172 -0.35 -16.34 -30.85
C HIS A 172 -0.06 -15.18 -31.83
N ALA A 173 -0.70 -14.02 -31.69
CA ALA A 173 -0.49 -12.92 -32.63
C ALA A 173 0.63 -11.98 -32.16
N THR A 174 1.70 -11.90 -32.94
CA THR A 174 2.77 -10.90 -32.81
C THR A 174 2.38 -9.55 -33.42
N ASP A 175 1.22 -9.49 -34.11
CA ASP A 175 0.77 -8.38 -34.97
C ASP A 175 -0.52 -7.65 -34.50
N ALA A 176 -0.98 -7.83 -33.27
CA ALA A 176 -2.35 -7.41 -32.91
C ALA A 176 -2.59 -5.89 -32.93
N LEU A 177 -1.55 -5.05 -32.80
CA LEU A 177 -1.64 -3.59 -32.79
C LEU A 177 -0.50 -2.98 -33.61
N ASP A 178 -0.63 -2.98 -34.94
CA ASP A 178 0.32 -2.29 -35.82
C ASP A 178 0.08 -0.77 -35.77
N TYR A 179 0.62 -0.11 -34.76
CA TYR A 179 0.61 1.36 -34.65
C TYR A 179 1.38 2.03 -35.79
N VAL A 180 2.36 1.35 -36.41
CA VAL A 180 3.21 1.87 -37.48
C VAL A 180 2.42 2.04 -38.78
N ALA A 181 1.47 1.13 -39.05
CA ALA A 181 0.53 1.26 -40.15
C ALA A 181 -0.50 2.39 -39.94
N HIS A 182 -0.79 2.78 -38.70
CA HIS A 182 -1.83 3.75 -38.35
C HIS A 182 -1.28 5.14 -38.01
N ARG A 183 -0.47 5.74 -38.89
CA ARG A 183 0.16 7.06 -38.68
C ARG A 183 -0.81 8.23 -38.44
N GLN A 184 -2.11 8.05 -38.70
CA GLN A 184 -3.16 9.05 -38.48
C GLN A 184 -3.95 8.85 -37.17
N GLY A 185 -3.40 8.08 -36.22
CA GLY A 185 -4.05 7.76 -34.96
C GLY A 185 -4.94 6.52 -35.05
N PHE A 186 -5.05 5.80 -33.94
CA PHE A 186 -5.78 4.53 -33.85
C PHE A 186 -6.58 4.50 -32.55
N ASN A 187 -7.90 4.36 -32.65
CA ASN A 187 -8.81 4.28 -31.50
C ASN A 187 -9.18 2.82 -31.27
N VAL A 188 -8.63 2.18 -30.25
CA VAL A 188 -8.76 0.73 -30.07
C VAL A 188 -9.30 0.36 -28.69
N VAL A 189 -10.28 -0.54 -28.66
CA VAL A 189 -10.72 -1.25 -27.45
C VAL A 189 -10.04 -2.62 -27.45
N ALA A 190 -9.00 -2.74 -26.65
CA ALA A 190 -8.19 -3.93 -26.51
C ALA A 190 -8.79 -4.86 -25.44
N VAL A 191 -9.29 -6.02 -25.85
CA VAL A 191 -9.84 -7.07 -24.97
C VAL A 191 -8.83 -8.21 -24.87
N GLY A 192 -8.49 -8.64 -23.65
CA GLY A 192 -7.59 -9.78 -23.49
C GLY A 192 -7.16 -10.06 -22.05
N GLY A 193 -6.30 -11.06 -21.91
CA GLY A 193 -5.81 -11.58 -20.62
C GLY A 193 -4.32 -11.38 -20.40
N ASP A 194 -3.58 -12.48 -20.16
CA ASP A 194 -2.19 -12.43 -19.70
C ASP A 194 -1.19 -11.72 -20.64
N LYS A 195 -1.38 -11.71 -21.96
CA LYS A 195 -0.47 -10.98 -22.87
C LYS A 195 -0.66 -9.45 -22.78
N LEU A 196 -1.88 -8.97 -22.54
CA LEU A 196 -2.14 -7.55 -22.31
C LEU A 196 -1.46 -7.04 -21.04
N SER A 197 -1.18 -7.94 -20.09
CA SER A 197 -0.42 -7.61 -18.89
C SER A 197 1.09 -7.46 -19.13
N ARG A 198 1.66 -8.05 -20.19
CA ARG A 198 3.12 -8.17 -20.37
C ARG A 198 3.57 -7.95 -21.82
N GLY A 199 4.37 -6.91 -22.03
CA GLY A 199 5.18 -6.75 -23.26
C GLY A 199 4.48 -6.06 -24.44
N LEU A 200 3.20 -5.68 -24.30
CA LEU A 200 2.48 -4.89 -25.30
C LEU A 200 2.35 -3.43 -24.84
N THR A 201 2.76 -2.49 -25.68
CA THR A 201 2.59 -1.06 -25.44
C THR A 201 1.23 -0.62 -25.97
N LEU A 202 0.32 -0.22 -25.07
CA LEU A 202 -0.93 0.44 -25.45
C LEU A 202 -0.72 1.95 -25.49
N GLU A 203 -0.49 2.49 -26.68
CA GLU A 203 -0.32 3.93 -26.86
C GLU A 203 -1.64 4.67 -26.64
N GLY A 204 -1.56 5.79 -25.91
CA GLY A 204 -2.72 6.63 -25.63
C GLY A 204 -3.81 5.97 -24.77
N LEU A 205 -3.43 5.04 -23.90
CA LEU A 205 -4.38 4.37 -22.98
C LEU A 205 -5.14 5.41 -22.16
N SER A 206 -6.45 5.49 -22.27
CA SER A 206 -7.25 6.49 -21.55
C SER A 206 -8.25 5.87 -20.60
N VAL A 207 -8.88 4.77 -21.00
CA VAL A 207 -9.84 4.04 -20.17
C VAL A 207 -9.33 2.63 -19.90
N SER A 208 -9.42 2.17 -18.66
CA SER A 208 -9.05 0.81 -18.27
C SER A 208 -10.17 0.21 -17.45
N TYR A 209 -10.71 -0.92 -17.90
CA TYR A 209 -11.67 -1.74 -17.17
C TYR A 209 -10.95 -3.01 -16.72
N PHE A 210 -10.58 -3.03 -15.44
CA PHE A 210 -9.63 -3.98 -14.90
C PHE A 210 -10.20 -4.61 -13.63
N LEU A 211 -10.64 -5.87 -13.75
CA LEU A 211 -11.27 -6.60 -12.64
C LEU A 211 -10.42 -7.77 -12.15
N ARG A 212 -9.42 -8.18 -12.92
CA ARG A 212 -8.61 -9.33 -12.55
C ARG A 212 -7.60 -8.97 -11.47
N ALA A 213 -7.88 -9.43 -10.27
CA ALA A 213 -6.91 -9.57 -9.19
C ALA A 213 -5.77 -10.52 -9.59
N SER A 214 -4.52 -10.08 -9.43
CA SER A 214 -3.36 -10.96 -9.36
C SER A 214 -2.75 -10.86 -7.98
N GLN A 215 -2.43 -12.01 -7.38
CA GLN A 215 -1.75 -12.10 -6.10
C GLN A 215 -0.23 -11.91 -6.24
N MET A 216 0.27 -11.38 -7.37
CA MET A 216 1.71 -11.16 -7.55
C MET A 216 2.01 -9.68 -7.73
N TYR A 217 2.92 -9.15 -6.90
CA TYR A 217 3.36 -7.75 -6.92
C TYR A 217 3.89 -7.35 -8.30
N ASP A 218 4.83 -8.13 -8.83
CA ASP A 218 5.40 -7.90 -10.16
C ASP A 218 4.32 -7.93 -11.25
N THR A 219 3.34 -8.80 -11.09
CA THR A 219 2.28 -8.96 -12.10
C THR A 219 1.32 -7.78 -12.04
N LEU A 220 0.89 -7.33 -10.86
CA LEU A 220 0.08 -6.09 -10.74
C LEU A 220 0.85 -4.86 -11.23
N MET A 221 2.13 -4.72 -10.89
CA MET A 221 2.97 -3.62 -11.42
C MET A 221 3.08 -3.66 -12.94
N GLN A 222 3.26 -4.85 -13.53
CA GLN A 222 3.30 -5.01 -14.99
C GLN A 222 1.93 -4.79 -15.64
N MET A 223 0.84 -5.13 -14.95
CA MET A 223 -0.54 -4.93 -15.39
C MET A 223 -1.00 -3.47 -15.34
N GLY A 224 -0.43 -2.69 -14.42
CA GLY A 224 -0.72 -1.27 -14.21
C GLY A 224 -0.20 -0.37 -15.33
N ARG A 225 -0.62 -0.61 -16.58
CA ARG A 225 -0.24 0.17 -17.76
C ARG A 225 -0.73 1.61 -17.70
N TRP A 226 -1.68 1.90 -16.80
CA TRP A 226 -2.13 3.26 -16.50
C TRP A 226 -1.15 4.10 -15.67
N PHE A 227 0.00 3.56 -15.27
CA PHE A 227 1.04 4.28 -14.54
C PHE A 227 1.98 5.15 -15.40
N GLY A 228 1.62 5.42 -16.66
CA GLY A 228 2.40 6.24 -17.59
C GLY A 228 2.19 7.75 -17.46
N TYR A 229 3.09 8.53 -18.08
CA TYR A 229 2.94 9.98 -18.24
C TYR A 229 1.91 10.28 -19.33
N ARG A 230 0.97 11.21 -19.06
CA ARG A 230 -0.20 11.50 -19.92
C ARG A 230 -0.38 12.99 -20.15
N PRO A 231 0.57 13.65 -20.84
CA PRO A 231 0.55 15.09 -20.99
C PRO A 231 -0.68 15.53 -21.80
N GLY A 232 -1.45 16.46 -21.24
CA GLY A 232 -2.60 17.09 -21.89
C GLY A 232 -3.89 16.25 -21.95
N TYR A 233 -3.93 15.06 -21.34
CA TYR A 233 -5.15 14.23 -21.28
C TYR A 233 -5.32 13.40 -19.99
N LEU A 234 -4.54 13.69 -18.94
CA LEU A 234 -4.62 12.97 -17.66
C LEU A 234 -6.04 13.04 -17.04
N ASP A 235 -6.67 14.21 -17.14
CA ASP A 235 -8.01 14.49 -16.62
C ASP A 235 -9.13 13.69 -17.31
N LEU A 236 -8.88 13.25 -18.54
CA LEU A 236 -9.80 12.41 -19.31
C LEU A 236 -9.66 10.92 -18.96
N CYS A 237 -8.64 10.53 -18.19
CA CYS A 237 -8.38 9.11 -17.94
C CYS A 237 -9.35 8.52 -16.91
N ARG A 238 -9.77 7.26 -17.11
CA ARG A 238 -10.66 6.54 -16.19
C ARG A 238 -10.16 5.13 -15.93
N LEU A 239 -10.12 4.73 -14.66
CA LEU A 239 -9.82 3.38 -14.22
C LEU A 239 -11.05 2.79 -13.52
N PHE A 240 -11.70 1.84 -14.16
CA PHE A 240 -12.76 1.03 -13.60
C PHE A 240 -12.14 -0.21 -12.97
N THR A 241 -12.26 -0.36 -11.64
CA THR A 241 -11.64 -1.45 -10.89
C THR A 241 -12.43 -1.75 -9.62
N THR A 242 -12.13 -2.87 -8.96
CA THR A 242 -12.68 -3.20 -7.65
C THR A 242 -11.95 -2.48 -6.51
N GLU A 243 -12.59 -2.40 -5.35
CA GLU A 243 -12.03 -1.78 -4.14
C GLU A 243 -10.78 -2.53 -3.65
N ASP A 244 -10.77 -3.87 -3.71
CA ASP A 244 -9.60 -4.67 -3.35
C ASP A 244 -8.36 -4.32 -4.20
N LEU A 245 -8.54 -4.24 -5.52
CA LEU A 245 -7.47 -3.87 -6.44
C LEU A 245 -6.98 -2.44 -6.18
N ARG A 246 -7.89 -1.49 -5.91
CA ARG A 246 -7.54 -0.12 -5.53
C ARG A 246 -6.67 -0.13 -4.27
N ARG A 247 -7.05 -0.84 -3.22
CA ARG A 247 -6.28 -0.97 -1.97
C ARG A 247 -4.89 -1.57 -2.22
N TRP A 248 -4.79 -2.62 -3.02
CA TRP A 248 -3.49 -3.21 -3.36
C TRP A 248 -2.60 -2.23 -4.13
N TYR A 249 -3.13 -1.50 -5.11
CA TYR A 249 -2.33 -0.51 -5.83
C TYR A 249 -1.89 0.68 -4.96
N ARG A 250 -2.71 1.10 -3.98
CA ARG A 250 -2.29 2.08 -2.95
C ARG A 250 -1.09 1.58 -2.15
N HIS A 251 -1.12 0.34 -1.70
CA HIS A 251 0.01 -0.27 -0.99
C HIS A 251 1.25 -0.44 -1.86
N ILE A 252 1.07 -0.86 -3.11
CA ILE A 252 2.14 -0.96 -4.11
C ILE A 252 2.82 0.41 -4.29
N ALA A 253 2.03 1.48 -4.37
CA ALA A 253 2.55 2.84 -4.49
C ALA A 253 3.38 3.27 -3.27
N LEU A 254 2.96 2.89 -2.06
CA LEU A 254 3.75 3.15 -0.85
C LEU A 254 5.09 2.40 -0.87
N ALA A 255 5.06 1.10 -1.19
CA ALA A 255 6.28 0.29 -1.32
C ALA A 255 7.23 0.79 -2.41
N GLU A 256 6.69 1.31 -3.53
CA GLU A 256 7.48 1.94 -4.60
C GLU A 256 8.20 3.20 -4.09
N VAL A 257 7.50 4.08 -3.36
CA VAL A 257 8.09 5.31 -2.81
C VAL A 257 9.19 4.99 -1.81
N GLU A 258 8.99 3.98 -0.96
CA GLU A 258 10.02 3.50 -0.04
C GLU A 258 11.24 2.97 -0.79
N LEU A 259 11.02 2.10 -1.78
CA LEU A 259 12.11 1.53 -2.56
C LEU A 259 12.90 2.63 -3.29
N ARG A 260 12.23 3.65 -3.84
CA ARG A 260 12.88 4.84 -4.41
C ARG A 260 13.74 5.56 -3.38
N ARG A 261 13.24 5.75 -2.14
CA ARG A 261 14.03 6.38 -1.06
C ARG A 261 15.23 5.54 -0.63
N GLU A 262 15.13 4.22 -0.70
CA GLU A 262 16.27 3.31 -0.48
C GLU A 262 17.29 3.46 -1.63
N PHE A 263 16.85 3.58 -2.88
CA PHE A 263 17.74 3.87 -4.01
C PHE A 263 18.42 5.24 -3.91
N ASP A 264 17.70 6.27 -3.49
CA ASP A 264 18.28 7.61 -3.29
C ASP A 264 19.37 7.57 -2.22
N ARG A 265 19.13 6.86 -1.11
CA ARG A 265 20.15 6.63 -0.06
C ARG A 265 21.33 5.82 -0.56
N MET A 266 21.09 4.77 -1.35
CA MET A 266 22.15 3.99 -1.98
C MET A 266 23.03 4.89 -2.88
N LYS A 267 22.41 5.79 -3.65
CA LYS A 267 23.10 6.73 -4.53
C LYS A 267 23.89 7.77 -3.74
N GLU A 268 23.30 8.35 -2.70
CA GLU A 268 23.95 9.30 -1.79
C GLU A 268 25.17 8.67 -1.10
N ALA A 269 25.08 7.40 -0.71
CA ALA A 269 26.19 6.64 -0.15
C ALA A 269 27.21 6.15 -1.22
N GLY A 270 26.95 6.32 -2.51
CA GLY A 270 27.83 5.82 -3.58
C GLY A 270 27.88 4.29 -3.70
N LEU A 271 26.88 3.59 -3.17
CA LEU A 271 26.81 2.13 -3.15
C LEU A 271 26.22 1.55 -4.44
N THR A 272 26.56 0.29 -4.72
CA THR A 272 25.98 -0.46 -5.84
C THR A 272 24.88 -1.39 -5.36
N PRO A 273 23.87 -1.73 -6.19
CA PRO A 273 22.79 -2.65 -5.82
C PRO A 273 23.25 -4.03 -5.33
N ARG A 274 24.47 -4.46 -5.71
CA ARG A 274 25.07 -5.72 -5.27
C ARG A 274 25.55 -5.68 -3.82
N ARG A 275 25.87 -4.49 -3.31
CA ARG A 275 26.33 -4.25 -1.93
C ARG A 275 25.17 -3.80 -1.04
N TYR A 276 24.27 -2.99 -1.59
CA TYR A 276 23.09 -2.47 -0.91
C TYR A 276 21.94 -3.48 -0.98
N GLY A 277 21.72 -4.26 0.08
CA GLY A 277 20.64 -5.25 0.13
C GLY A 277 19.26 -4.59 0.11
N LEU A 278 18.69 -4.40 -1.08
CA LEU A 278 17.37 -3.79 -1.27
C LEU A 278 16.27 -4.68 -0.67
N ARG A 279 15.58 -4.19 0.36
CA ARG A 279 14.43 -4.86 0.98
C ARG A 279 13.15 -4.28 0.40
N ILE A 280 12.30 -5.11 -0.20
CA ILE A 280 10.97 -4.71 -0.70
C ILE A 280 9.92 -5.17 0.33
N ARG A 281 8.99 -4.27 0.72
CA ARG A 281 7.87 -4.62 1.60
C ARG A 281 7.01 -5.72 0.95
N GLN A 282 6.79 -6.82 1.67
CA GLN A 282 5.77 -7.82 1.32
C GLN A 282 4.38 -7.34 1.79
N HIS A 283 3.29 -7.83 1.18
CA HIS A 283 1.92 -7.35 1.44
C HIS A 283 1.04 -8.45 2.10
N PRO A 284 0.07 -8.07 2.96
CA PRO A 284 -0.85 -8.95 3.72
C PRO A 284 -1.72 -9.88 2.88
N GLY A 285 -2.28 -9.36 1.80
CA GLY A 285 -3.35 -9.99 1.03
C GLY A 285 -2.90 -11.10 0.10
N GLY A 286 -1.81 -11.81 0.44
CA GLY A 286 -1.24 -12.84 -0.42
C GLY A 286 -0.46 -12.31 -1.62
N LEU A 287 -0.07 -11.02 -1.63
CA LEU A 287 0.70 -10.46 -2.74
C LEU A 287 2.17 -10.91 -2.68
N LEU A 288 2.50 -11.95 -3.45
CA LEU A 288 3.85 -12.49 -3.57
C LEU A 288 4.68 -11.59 -4.50
N VAL A 289 5.94 -11.32 -4.14
CA VAL A 289 6.83 -10.52 -5.00
C VAL A 289 6.99 -11.18 -6.37
N THR A 290 7.13 -12.52 -6.41
CA THR A 290 7.23 -13.30 -7.65
C THR A 290 6.55 -14.69 -7.53
N ALA A 291 6.33 -15.37 -8.67
CA ALA A 291 5.74 -16.71 -8.73
C ALA A 291 6.67 -17.79 -8.13
N MET A 292 6.15 -18.65 -7.24
CA MET A 292 6.95 -19.67 -6.55
C MET A 292 7.63 -20.69 -7.49
N ASN A 293 7.03 -21.02 -8.63
CA ASN A 293 7.62 -21.99 -9.57
C ASN A 293 8.82 -21.40 -10.34
N LYS A 294 8.93 -20.07 -10.42
CA LYS A 294 10.13 -19.37 -10.90
C LYS A 294 11.19 -19.19 -9.80
N MET A 295 10.83 -19.52 -8.56
CA MET A 295 11.75 -19.65 -7.42
C MET A 295 12.30 -21.09 -7.32
N SER A 296 12.58 -21.74 -8.47
CA SER A 296 13.04 -23.14 -8.60
C SER A 296 14.41 -23.45 -7.98
N HIS A 297 14.97 -22.53 -7.21
CA HIS A 297 15.89 -22.88 -6.13
C HIS A 297 15.25 -22.38 -4.86
N SER A 298 15.05 -23.27 -3.89
CA SER A 298 14.56 -22.92 -2.56
C SER A 298 15.44 -21.82 -1.96
N GLN A 299 15.11 -20.56 -2.24
CA GLN A 299 15.78 -19.44 -1.63
C GLN A 299 15.13 -19.32 -0.26
N THR A 300 15.84 -19.83 0.73
CA THR A 300 15.56 -19.54 2.13
C THR A 300 15.45 -18.02 2.26
N GLN A 301 14.25 -17.52 2.52
CA GLN A 301 14.08 -16.08 2.67
C GLN A 301 14.66 -15.70 4.02
N ARG A 302 15.48 -14.64 4.00
CA ARG A 302 16.10 -14.07 5.19
C ARG A 302 15.23 -12.92 5.68
N LEU A 303 14.39 -13.19 6.69
CA LEU A 303 13.62 -12.16 7.39
C LEU A 303 14.53 -11.46 8.39
N SER A 304 14.59 -10.13 8.36
CA SER A 304 15.27 -9.35 9.39
C SER A 304 14.37 -8.20 9.81
N TYR A 305 14.11 -8.11 11.11
CA TYR A 305 13.37 -7.00 11.71
C TYR A 305 14.29 -5.84 12.13
N ALA A 306 15.60 -5.93 11.88
CA ALA A 306 16.55 -4.87 12.25
C ALA A 306 16.20 -3.55 11.56
N GLY A 307 16.12 -2.48 12.35
CA GLY A 307 15.75 -1.13 11.90
C GLY A 307 14.27 -0.97 11.54
N GLN A 308 13.43 -1.98 11.78
CA GLN A 308 12.00 -1.95 11.43
C GLN A 308 11.12 -1.64 12.64
N LEU A 309 9.97 -1.02 12.34
CA LEU A 309 8.83 -0.97 13.24
C LEU A 309 7.85 -2.09 12.85
N VAL A 310 7.57 -3.00 13.78
CA VAL A 310 6.61 -4.09 13.58
C VAL A 310 5.44 -3.91 14.52
N GLN A 311 4.21 -3.94 14.02
CA GLN A 311 3.02 -3.69 14.84
C GLN A 311 1.85 -4.61 14.51
N THR A 312 1.04 -4.92 15.53
CA THR A 312 -0.25 -5.59 15.37
C THR A 312 -1.28 -4.58 14.87
N ALA A 313 -1.88 -4.84 13.71
CA ALA A 313 -2.86 -3.94 13.09
C ALA A 313 -4.22 -4.59 12.82
N HIS A 314 -4.31 -5.91 12.99
CA HIS A 314 -5.53 -6.70 12.84
C HIS A 314 -5.82 -7.37 14.17
N PHE A 315 -7.04 -7.23 14.64
CA PHE A 315 -7.47 -7.71 15.95
C PHE A 315 -8.74 -8.54 15.80
N SER A 316 -8.75 -9.74 16.37
CA SER A 316 -9.98 -10.53 16.47
C SER A 316 -10.96 -9.85 17.42
N THR A 317 -12.22 -9.70 17.02
CA THR A 317 -13.26 -9.09 17.86
C THR A 317 -13.96 -10.09 18.79
N SER A 318 -13.50 -11.35 18.78
CA SER A 318 -13.91 -12.37 19.76
C SER A 318 -13.58 -11.89 21.17
N ALA A 319 -14.56 -12.02 22.07
CA ALA A 319 -14.39 -11.70 23.47
C ALA A 319 -13.37 -12.64 24.13
N GLU A 320 -13.36 -13.93 23.75
CA GLU A 320 -12.39 -14.89 24.29
C GLU A 320 -10.94 -14.49 23.94
N VAL A 321 -10.69 -14.11 22.68
CA VAL A 321 -9.34 -13.71 22.23
C VAL A 321 -8.92 -12.39 22.87
N THR A 322 -9.80 -11.38 22.88
CA THR A 322 -9.51 -10.08 23.49
C THR A 322 -9.18 -10.24 24.98
N SER A 323 -9.99 -11.00 25.73
CA SER A 323 -9.75 -11.26 27.16
C SER A 323 -8.54 -12.16 27.42
N SER A 324 -8.20 -13.08 26.52
CA SER A 324 -6.96 -13.84 26.61
C SER A 324 -5.73 -12.93 26.45
N ASN A 325 -5.72 -12.07 25.43
CA ASN A 325 -4.61 -11.15 25.15
C ASN A 325 -4.43 -10.12 26.26
N LYS A 326 -5.53 -9.58 26.81
CA LYS A 326 -5.46 -8.68 27.96
C LYS A 326 -4.83 -9.36 29.17
N ARG A 327 -5.29 -10.57 29.53
CA ARG A 327 -4.71 -11.33 30.65
C ARG A 327 -3.22 -11.64 30.43
N ALA A 328 -2.82 -11.97 29.20
CA ALA A 328 -1.42 -12.19 28.87
C ALA A 328 -0.57 -10.93 29.11
N VAL A 329 -1.04 -9.76 28.67
CA VAL A 329 -0.36 -8.48 28.91
C VAL A 329 -0.35 -8.10 30.38
N GLU A 330 -1.47 -8.24 31.09
CA GLU A 330 -1.55 -7.92 32.53
C GLU A 330 -0.56 -8.75 33.34
N ARG A 331 -0.57 -10.07 33.13
CA ARG A 331 0.36 -11.00 33.79
C ARG A 331 1.81 -10.67 33.45
N PHE A 332 2.11 -10.40 32.18
CA PHE A 332 3.45 -10.00 31.75
C PHE A 332 3.91 -8.73 32.48
N LEU A 333 3.12 -7.66 32.48
CA LEU A 333 3.49 -6.40 33.12
C LEU A 333 3.65 -6.53 34.63
N SER A 334 2.83 -7.33 35.30
CA SER A 334 2.96 -7.60 36.75
C SER A 334 4.27 -8.32 37.11
N LEU A 335 4.87 -9.07 36.18
CA LEU A 335 6.13 -9.80 36.40
C LEU A 335 7.39 -8.92 36.21
N LEU A 336 7.27 -7.75 35.58
CA LEU A 336 8.41 -6.88 35.26
C LEU A 336 8.95 -6.09 36.46
N GLY A 337 8.22 -6.04 37.58
CA GLY A 337 8.66 -5.37 38.80
C GLY A 337 8.55 -3.85 38.76
N GLN A 338 9.67 -3.14 38.95
CA GLN A 338 9.67 -1.68 39.15
C GLN A 338 9.24 -0.93 37.88
N ARG A 339 8.24 -0.07 38.04
CA ARG A 339 7.69 0.77 36.97
C ARG A 339 7.92 2.25 37.25
N LYS A 340 8.07 3.05 36.19
CA LYS A 340 8.18 4.50 36.25
C LYS A 340 7.08 5.16 35.42
N LYS A 341 6.33 6.10 36.02
CA LYS A 341 5.41 6.95 35.23
C LYS A 341 6.21 8.04 34.53
N VAL A 342 6.00 8.18 33.23
CA VAL A 342 6.50 9.29 32.42
C VAL A 342 5.31 9.98 31.73
N PRO A 343 5.49 11.18 31.15
CA PRO A 343 4.46 11.78 30.34
C PRO A 343 4.00 10.81 29.24
N ARG A 344 2.70 10.49 29.23
CA ARG A 344 2.06 9.60 28.24
C ARG A 344 2.48 8.13 28.24
N ALA A 345 3.15 7.62 29.28
CA ALA A 345 3.40 6.18 29.40
C ALA A 345 3.77 5.73 30.83
N TRP A 346 3.68 4.42 31.05
CA TRP A 346 4.39 3.72 32.12
C TRP A 346 5.55 2.93 31.51
N LEU A 347 6.75 3.05 32.09
CA LEU A 347 7.97 2.42 31.58
C LEU A 347 8.50 1.36 32.55
N TRP A 348 8.97 0.27 31.96
CA TRP A 348 9.85 -0.72 32.58
C TRP A 348 11.13 -0.79 31.75
N THR A 349 12.27 -0.59 32.40
CA THR A 349 13.59 -0.66 31.76
C THR A 349 14.27 -1.98 32.12
N ASP A 350 15.33 -2.33 31.37
CA ASP A 350 16.19 -3.49 31.65
C ASP A 350 15.43 -4.83 31.67
N VAL A 351 14.38 -4.94 30.84
CA VAL A 351 13.61 -6.17 30.67
C VAL A 351 14.39 -7.12 29.76
N SER A 352 14.61 -8.37 30.18
CA SER A 352 15.35 -9.33 29.35
C SER A 352 14.53 -9.77 28.13
N ALA A 353 15.23 -10.11 27.04
CA ALA A 353 14.60 -10.65 25.83
C ALA A 353 13.72 -11.88 26.10
N ASP A 354 14.13 -12.74 27.03
CA ASP A 354 13.42 -13.96 27.39
C ASP A 354 12.04 -13.65 28.00
N ARG A 355 11.92 -12.57 28.80
CA ARG A 355 10.62 -12.10 29.32
C ARG A 355 9.68 -11.68 28.18
N ILE A 356 10.19 -11.00 27.16
CA ILE A 356 9.40 -10.59 25.99
C ILE A 356 8.86 -11.83 25.24
N VAL A 357 9.73 -12.83 25.06
CA VAL A 357 9.41 -14.01 24.27
C VAL A 357 8.52 -14.99 25.03
N ASP A 358 8.92 -15.37 26.24
CA ASP A 358 8.31 -16.47 26.98
C ASP A 358 7.08 -16.03 27.79
N ASP A 359 7.07 -14.81 28.35
CA ASP A 359 5.97 -14.36 29.22
C ASP A 359 4.86 -13.59 28.48
N LEU A 360 5.20 -12.96 27.34
CA LEU A 360 4.25 -12.20 26.50
C LEU A 360 3.96 -12.91 25.17
N LEU A 361 4.97 -13.06 24.30
CA LEU A 361 4.76 -13.52 22.93
C LEU A 361 4.25 -14.98 22.86
N ALA A 362 4.63 -15.85 23.79
CA ALA A 362 4.17 -17.24 23.81
C ALA A 362 2.63 -17.36 23.93
N ASP A 363 2.03 -16.52 24.76
CA ASP A 363 0.60 -16.57 25.10
C ASP A 363 -0.27 -15.55 24.34
N TYR A 364 0.36 -14.58 23.68
CA TYR A 364 -0.34 -13.59 22.88
C TYR A 364 -0.86 -14.20 21.57
N SER A 365 -2.16 -14.01 21.31
CA SER A 365 -2.86 -14.49 20.13
C SER A 365 -3.00 -13.37 19.09
N VAL A 366 -2.59 -13.64 17.85
CA VAL A 366 -2.77 -12.72 16.72
C VAL A 366 -3.79 -13.24 15.73
N ALA A 367 -4.53 -12.33 15.12
CA ALA A 367 -5.35 -12.65 13.97
C ALA A 367 -4.45 -13.22 12.85
N ALA A 368 -4.90 -14.27 12.15
CA ALA A 368 -4.12 -14.97 11.13
C ALA A 368 -3.67 -14.03 9.99
N GLU A 369 -4.40 -12.94 9.81
CA GLU A 369 -4.23 -11.88 8.82
C GLU A 369 -3.15 -10.86 9.22
N THR A 370 -2.54 -10.98 10.41
CA THR A 370 -1.49 -10.06 10.91
C THR A 370 -0.12 -10.36 10.29
N TRP A 371 0.03 -10.10 9.00
CA TRP A 371 1.23 -10.37 8.21
C TRP A 371 2.52 -9.67 8.68
N ARG A 372 2.48 -8.42 9.19
CA ARG A 372 3.70 -7.71 9.66
C ARG A 372 4.28 -8.39 10.90
N PHE A 373 3.44 -9.07 11.65
CA PHE A 373 3.76 -9.68 12.93
C PHE A 373 3.55 -11.19 12.80
N GLN A 374 4.59 -11.90 12.39
CA GLN A 374 4.59 -13.36 12.42
C GLN A 374 5.26 -13.81 13.71
N ARG A 375 4.43 -14.29 14.65
CA ARG A 375 4.85 -14.58 16.02
C ARG A 375 6.02 -15.58 16.11
N PRO A 376 6.00 -16.74 15.40
CA PRO A 376 7.12 -17.69 15.46
C PRO A 376 8.44 -17.09 14.95
N GLU A 377 8.40 -16.36 13.84
CA GLU A 377 9.55 -15.74 13.18
C GLU A 377 10.11 -14.59 14.02
N MET A 378 9.25 -13.82 14.68
CA MET A 378 9.66 -12.78 15.62
C MET A 378 10.35 -13.37 16.86
N ILE A 379 9.77 -14.42 17.44
CA ILE A 379 10.37 -15.13 18.57
C ILE A 379 11.76 -15.64 18.21
N GLU A 380 11.90 -16.29 17.05
CA GLU A 380 13.19 -16.79 16.57
C GLU A 380 14.18 -15.65 16.30
N PHE A 381 13.72 -14.54 15.72
CA PHE A 381 14.59 -13.39 15.46
C PHE A 381 15.14 -12.78 16.76
N ILE A 382 14.28 -12.57 17.76
CA ILE A 382 14.68 -12.02 19.07
C ILE A 382 15.68 -12.97 19.74
N ARG A 383 15.40 -14.28 19.77
CA ARG A 383 16.32 -15.28 20.36
C ARG A 383 17.68 -15.30 19.65
N ARG A 384 17.71 -15.26 18.32
CA ARG A 384 18.96 -15.19 17.55
C ARG A 384 19.76 -13.93 17.84
N GLN A 385 19.10 -12.77 17.91
CA GLN A 385 19.79 -11.52 18.26
C GLN A 385 20.34 -11.59 19.69
N ASN A 386 19.55 -12.08 20.64
CA ASN A 386 19.95 -12.19 22.04
C ASN A 386 21.21 -13.06 22.22
N SER A 387 21.33 -14.15 21.45
CA SER A 387 22.53 -15.01 21.45
C SER A 387 23.84 -14.28 21.06
N LYS A 388 23.74 -13.11 20.42
CA LYS A 388 24.87 -12.23 20.04
C LYS A 388 24.95 -10.97 20.91
N GLY A 389 24.21 -10.90 22.01
CA GLY A 389 24.13 -9.70 22.86
C GLY A 389 23.34 -8.53 22.23
N GLN A 390 22.60 -8.77 21.15
CA GLN A 390 21.68 -7.80 20.56
C GLN A 390 20.26 -8.02 21.09
N LEU A 391 19.45 -6.97 21.22
CA LEU A 391 18.11 -7.07 21.83
C LEU A 391 18.11 -7.75 23.22
N ALA A 392 19.21 -7.70 23.95
CA ALA A 392 19.34 -8.31 25.27
C ALA A 392 18.46 -7.59 26.31
N ASN A 393 18.37 -6.26 26.18
CA ASN A 393 17.61 -5.40 27.07
C ASN A 393 16.44 -4.77 26.32
N TRP A 394 15.30 -4.67 26.99
CA TRP A 394 14.10 -4.08 26.44
C TRP A 394 13.58 -3.00 27.37
N THR A 395 13.13 -1.91 26.75
CA THR A 395 12.21 -0.99 27.40
C THR A 395 10.80 -1.37 27.00
N VAL A 396 9.94 -1.58 27.98
CA VAL A 396 8.50 -1.82 27.77
C VAL A 396 7.77 -0.55 28.16
N ALA A 397 6.93 -0.03 27.26
CA ALA A 397 6.11 1.13 27.50
C ALA A 397 4.63 0.77 27.36
N LEU A 398 3.87 0.88 28.44
CA LEU A 398 2.41 0.91 28.39
C LEU A 398 1.99 2.35 28.10
N VAL A 399 1.53 2.61 26.88
CA VAL A 399 1.25 3.95 26.39
C VAL A 399 -0.06 4.46 26.98
N ASP A 400 0.00 5.70 27.46
CA ASP A 400 -1.12 6.45 28.01
C ASP A 400 -1.45 7.60 27.05
N THR A 401 -2.51 7.44 26.27
CA THR A 401 -2.91 8.44 25.27
C THR A 401 -3.49 9.71 25.89
N ALA A 402 -3.85 9.69 27.17
CA ALA A 402 -4.51 10.78 27.90
C ALA A 402 -5.83 11.27 27.26
N ASN A 403 -6.44 10.46 26.40
CA ASN A 403 -7.71 10.77 25.73
C ASN A 403 -8.82 9.95 26.38
N GLY A 404 -9.74 10.61 27.11
CA GLY A 404 -10.98 10.00 27.59
C GLY A 404 -10.86 9.21 28.91
N SER A 405 -11.64 8.13 29.01
CA SER A 405 -11.79 7.31 30.22
C SER A 405 -10.50 6.54 30.56
N SER A 406 -10.09 6.56 31.83
CA SER A 406 -8.99 5.74 32.34
C SER A 406 -9.39 4.27 32.39
N PHE A 407 -8.50 3.40 31.95
CA PHE A 407 -8.65 1.95 32.03
C PHE A 407 -7.44 1.37 32.77
N ALA A 408 -7.70 0.51 33.76
CA ALA A 408 -6.66 -0.09 34.58
C ALA A 408 -6.11 -1.35 33.91
N ILE A 409 -4.78 -1.43 33.77
CA ILE A 409 -4.07 -2.60 33.26
C ILE A 409 -2.88 -2.87 34.18
N ALA A 410 -2.84 -4.02 34.85
CA ALA A 410 -1.79 -4.38 35.81
C ALA A 410 -1.52 -3.28 36.87
N ASP A 411 -2.59 -2.73 37.46
CA ASP A 411 -2.57 -1.62 38.42
C ASP A 411 -1.97 -0.30 37.86
N CYS A 412 -1.95 -0.13 36.54
CA CYS A 412 -1.59 1.10 35.85
C CYS A 412 -2.84 1.71 35.21
N ASP A 413 -3.19 2.93 35.65
CA ASP A 413 -4.19 3.74 34.97
C ASP A 413 -3.61 4.33 33.67
N VAL A 414 -4.29 4.05 32.56
CA VAL A 414 -3.93 4.52 31.21
C VAL A 414 -5.15 4.89 30.39
N GLY A 415 -5.01 5.93 29.56
CA GLY A 415 -6.03 6.28 28.55
C GLY A 415 -6.09 5.27 27.40
N LEU A 416 -7.26 5.18 26.78
CA LEU A 416 -7.50 4.32 25.62
C LEU A 416 -7.07 5.00 24.32
N ALA A 417 -6.42 4.25 23.44
CA ALA A 417 -5.97 4.69 22.12
C ALA A 417 -7.08 4.51 21.10
N GLU A 418 -7.81 5.59 20.80
CA GLU A 418 -8.81 5.60 19.75
C GLU A 418 -8.17 5.48 18.36
N ARG A 419 -8.62 4.51 17.56
CA ARG A 419 -8.17 4.32 16.17
C ARG A 419 -9.37 4.20 15.23
N SER A 420 -9.32 4.89 14.10
CA SER A 420 -10.31 4.71 13.04
C SER A 420 -10.13 3.34 12.40
N PRO A 421 -11.22 2.63 12.05
CA PRO A 421 -11.13 1.43 11.24
C PRO A 421 -10.54 1.72 9.86
N GLU A 422 -10.03 0.68 9.21
CA GLU A 422 -9.65 0.74 7.80
C GLU A 422 -10.90 1.01 6.94
N SER A 423 -10.74 1.83 5.90
CA SER A 423 -11.88 2.33 5.12
C SER A 423 -12.57 1.14 4.45
N GLY A 424 -13.90 1.01 4.58
CA GLY A 424 -14.66 -0.11 4.02
C GLY A 424 -14.37 -1.48 4.64
N THR A 425 -13.89 -1.54 5.89
CA THR A 425 -13.81 -2.79 6.68
C THR A 425 -14.86 -2.86 7.78
N TRP A 426 -15.55 -1.74 8.04
CA TRP A 426 -16.58 -1.62 9.07
C TRP A 426 -17.71 -0.74 8.53
N GLU A 427 -18.61 -1.35 7.73
CA GLU A 427 -19.67 -0.65 7.00
C GLU A 427 -21.01 -0.69 7.77
N ASP A 428 -21.35 -1.79 8.45
CA ASP A 428 -22.63 -2.00 9.18
C ASP A 428 -22.52 -1.84 10.71
N ASP A 429 -23.65 -1.63 11.41
CA ASP A 429 -23.71 -1.57 12.88
C ASP A 429 -23.25 -2.86 13.59
N ALA A 430 -23.03 -3.95 12.83
CA ALA A 430 -22.45 -5.18 13.34
C ALA A 430 -20.93 -5.04 13.54
N ILE A 431 -20.42 -5.58 14.66
CA ILE A 431 -18.99 -5.67 14.93
C ILE A 431 -18.39 -6.71 13.96
N PRO A 432 -17.40 -6.36 13.10
CA PRO A 432 -16.79 -7.30 12.18
C PRO A 432 -16.03 -8.38 12.94
N ALA A 433 -15.80 -9.56 12.34
CA ALA A 433 -15.00 -10.61 12.98
C ALA A 433 -13.54 -10.17 13.26
N ILE A 434 -13.02 -9.30 12.40
CA ILE A 434 -11.66 -8.73 12.50
C ILE A 434 -11.76 -7.22 12.42
N TYR A 435 -11.16 -6.53 13.39
CA TYR A 435 -10.96 -5.10 13.37
C TYR A 435 -9.57 -4.78 12.81
N GLN A 436 -9.52 -3.94 11.77
CA GLN A 436 -8.28 -3.46 11.17
C GLN A 436 -8.12 -1.96 11.43
N THR A 437 -6.97 -1.53 11.94
CA THR A 437 -6.69 -0.10 12.10
C THR A 437 -6.33 0.55 10.77
N ARG A 438 -6.78 1.79 10.57
CA ARG A 438 -6.47 2.57 9.37
C ARG A 438 -4.95 2.63 9.11
N ASN A 439 -4.56 2.37 7.87
CA ASN A 439 -3.17 2.34 7.39
C ASN A 439 -2.29 1.32 8.13
N ALA A 440 -2.91 0.34 8.79
CA ALA A 440 -2.23 -0.62 9.66
C ALA A 440 -1.28 0.02 10.69
N ASN A 441 -1.64 1.21 11.20
CA ASN A 441 -0.85 1.95 12.17
C ASN A 441 -1.54 2.04 13.53
N ILE A 442 -0.82 1.70 14.60
CA ILE A 442 -1.33 1.81 15.97
C ILE A 442 -0.57 2.84 16.81
N GLN A 443 0.62 3.26 16.37
CA GLN A 443 1.54 4.07 17.16
C GLN A 443 1.70 5.51 16.62
N SER A 444 2.22 6.38 17.49
CA SER A 444 2.73 7.72 17.12
C SER A 444 4.26 7.69 17.17
N PRO A 445 4.98 8.23 16.16
CA PRO A 445 6.45 8.23 16.13
C PRO A 445 7.09 8.78 17.40
N ASP A 446 6.44 9.74 18.06
CA ASP A 446 6.93 10.33 19.31
C ASP A 446 7.07 9.30 20.44
N HIS A 447 6.20 8.28 20.48
CA HIS A 447 6.27 7.22 21.50
C HIS A 447 7.48 6.30 21.30
N GLN A 448 8.03 6.22 20.08
CA GLN A 448 9.25 5.45 19.85
C GLN A 448 10.47 6.10 20.52
N ALA A 449 10.43 7.38 20.87
CA ALA A 449 11.54 8.08 21.51
C ALA A 449 11.45 8.05 23.06
N LEU A 450 10.47 7.35 23.64
CA LEU A 450 10.26 7.28 25.10
C LEU A 450 11.45 6.66 25.84
N ASP A 451 12.04 5.60 25.28
CA ASP A 451 13.19 4.94 25.88
C ASP A 451 14.49 5.75 25.80
N LEU A 452 14.56 6.69 24.85
CA LEU A 452 15.74 7.52 24.62
C LEU A 452 15.81 8.74 25.54
N ALA A 453 14.74 9.07 26.27
CA ALA A 453 14.63 10.28 27.07
C ALA A 453 15.64 10.34 28.23
N GLU A 454 16.07 9.19 28.75
CA GLU A 454 16.99 9.09 29.89
C GLU A 454 18.36 8.55 29.49
N MET A 455 18.56 8.22 28.21
CA MET A 455 19.84 7.75 27.68
C MET A 455 20.71 8.95 27.32
N VAL A 456 21.66 9.28 28.19
CA VAL A 456 22.66 10.33 27.93
C VAL A 456 23.73 9.80 26.98
N LEU A 457 24.11 10.59 25.98
CA LEU A 457 25.20 10.21 25.09
C LEU A 457 26.53 10.22 25.84
N ASP A 458 27.20 9.07 25.87
CA ASP A 458 28.58 8.93 26.33
C ASP A 458 29.51 8.49 25.18
N GLN A 459 30.82 8.42 25.45
CA GLN A 459 31.81 8.05 24.43
C GLN A 459 31.59 6.63 23.89
N SER A 460 31.24 5.68 24.76
CA SER A 460 31.03 4.28 24.36
C SER A 460 29.82 4.16 23.43
N LEU A 461 28.75 4.87 23.73
CA LEU A 461 27.54 4.92 22.94
C LEU A 461 27.76 5.66 21.63
N LEU A 462 28.52 6.76 21.64
CA LEU A 462 28.91 7.45 20.41
C LEU A 462 29.70 6.52 19.48
N ASP A 463 30.70 5.83 19.99
CA ASP A 463 31.51 4.89 19.23
C ASP A 463 30.64 3.76 18.66
N HIS A 464 29.70 3.25 19.45
CA HIS A 464 28.71 2.26 19.01
C HIS A 464 27.82 2.78 17.87
N LEU A 465 27.33 4.02 17.97
CA LEU A 465 26.48 4.65 16.95
C LEU A 465 27.25 4.89 15.65
N LEU A 466 28.46 5.43 15.73
CA LEU A 466 29.32 5.68 14.56
C LEU A 466 29.84 4.37 13.94
N ALA A 467 29.89 3.27 14.70
CA ALA A 467 30.19 1.94 14.18
C ALA A 467 29.02 1.31 13.42
N LYS A 468 27.78 1.82 13.56
CA LYS A 468 26.66 1.29 12.78
C LYS A 468 26.89 1.51 11.29
N ARG A 469 26.57 0.48 10.52
CA ARG A 469 26.59 0.49 9.07
C ARG A 469 25.18 0.25 8.52
N ILE A 470 25.00 0.57 7.25
CA ILE A 470 23.78 0.25 6.52
C ILE A 470 23.62 -1.28 6.38
N ASP A 471 24.73 -1.99 6.12
CA ASP A 471 24.83 -3.44 6.05
C ASP A 471 26.24 -3.92 6.43
N GLU A 472 26.49 -5.24 6.43
CA GLU A 472 27.77 -5.83 6.86
C GLU A 472 29.00 -5.28 6.12
N HIS A 473 28.83 -4.75 4.90
CA HIS A 473 29.90 -4.27 4.02
C HIS A 473 29.68 -2.82 3.54
N GLY A 474 28.68 -2.14 4.10
CA GLY A 474 28.20 -0.83 3.65
C GLY A 474 28.84 0.32 4.42
N ASP A 475 28.45 1.54 4.06
CA ASP A 475 28.95 2.76 4.69
C ASP A 475 28.36 2.99 6.08
N CYS A 476 28.92 3.98 6.79
CA CYS A 476 28.39 4.47 8.05
C CYS A 476 26.91 4.83 7.93
N LEU A 477 26.13 4.45 8.94
CA LEU A 477 24.69 4.74 9.00
C LEU A 477 24.40 6.25 9.09
N PHE A 478 25.35 7.01 9.62
CA PHE A 478 25.34 8.46 9.73
C PHE A 478 26.38 9.02 8.75
N ASP A 479 25.99 10.04 7.98
CA ASP A 479 26.92 10.75 7.09
C ASP A 479 27.93 11.60 7.89
N ALA A 480 28.81 12.32 7.18
CA ALA A 480 29.84 13.14 7.82
C ALA A 480 29.25 14.27 8.70
N ASP A 481 28.23 14.97 8.20
CA ASP A 481 27.59 16.09 8.91
C ASP A 481 26.82 15.59 10.14
N GLU A 482 26.13 14.45 10.02
CA GLU A 482 25.43 13.78 11.11
C GLU A 482 26.42 13.25 12.16
N SER A 483 27.55 12.70 11.72
CA SER A 483 28.62 12.25 12.61
C SER A 483 29.21 13.41 13.43
N ASP A 484 29.42 14.56 12.80
CA ASP A 484 29.91 15.77 13.47
C ASP A 484 28.85 16.37 14.42
N LEU A 485 27.56 16.26 14.08
CA LEU A 485 26.47 16.60 14.99
C LEU A 485 26.49 15.70 16.24
N LEU A 486 26.65 14.38 16.07
CA LEU A 486 26.74 13.44 17.19
C LEU A 486 27.94 13.73 18.09
N ARG A 487 29.10 14.07 17.52
CA ARG A 487 30.30 14.46 18.29
C ARG A 487 30.08 15.72 19.11
N ARG A 488 29.44 16.76 18.56
CA ARG A 488 29.08 17.97 19.32
C ARG A 488 28.08 17.69 20.44
N CYS A 489 27.11 16.81 20.19
CA CYS A 489 26.14 16.40 21.20
C CYS A 489 26.79 15.66 22.39
N LEU A 490 27.91 14.97 22.18
CA LEU A 490 28.67 14.36 23.29
C LEU A 490 29.21 15.42 24.24
N GLU A 491 29.73 16.54 23.72
CA GLU A 491 30.27 17.64 24.53
C GLU A 491 29.18 18.30 25.38
N GLU A 492 27.96 18.40 24.84
CA GLU A 492 26.79 18.98 25.51
C GLU A 492 26.13 18.03 26.52
N LYS A 493 26.53 16.74 26.57
CA LYS A 493 25.90 15.69 27.40
C LYS A 493 24.38 15.61 27.22
N VAL A 494 23.91 15.76 25.99
CA VAL A 494 22.47 15.69 25.68
C VAL A 494 21.95 14.25 25.66
N THR A 495 20.63 14.10 25.79
CA THR A 495 19.97 12.80 25.70
C THR A 495 19.87 12.33 24.24
N LEU A 496 19.75 11.02 24.03
CA LEU A 496 19.48 10.46 22.71
C LEU A 496 18.15 10.97 22.13
N GLN A 497 17.16 11.30 22.98
CA GLN A 497 15.92 11.92 22.53
C GLN A 497 16.17 13.32 21.95
N ASP A 498 16.96 14.17 22.60
CA ASP A 498 17.31 15.49 22.07
C ASP A 498 18.07 15.39 20.73
N ILE A 499 18.98 14.42 20.64
CA ILE A 499 19.71 14.12 19.40
C ILE A 499 18.75 13.68 18.29
N ALA A 500 17.77 12.82 18.61
CA ALA A 500 16.76 12.36 17.65
C ALA A 500 15.96 13.54 17.08
N GLU A 501 15.60 14.52 17.92
CA GLU A 501 14.92 15.74 17.47
C GLU A 501 15.81 16.57 16.54
N ARG A 502 17.09 16.77 16.90
CA ARG A 502 18.05 17.54 16.09
C ARG A 502 18.30 16.88 14.72
N LEU A 503 18.53 15.57 14.69
CA LEU A 503 18.72 14.82 13.44
C LEU A 503 17.45 14.78 12.59
N THR A 504 16.27 14.66 13.22
CA THR A 504 14.99 14.75 12.51
C THR A 504 14.85 16.10 11.81
N LYS A 505 15.20 17.21 12.49
CA LYS A 505 15.21 18.55 11.89
C LYS A 505 16.26 18.68 10.79
N HIS A 506 17.48 18.17 11.02
CA HIS A 506 18.57 18.19 10.04
C HIS A 506 18.15 17.54 8.71
N ARG A 507 17.64 16.30 8.77
CA ARG A 507 17.16 15.55 7.60
C ARG A 507 15.96 16.17 6.88
N LYS A 508 15.16 16.99 7.57
CA LYS A 508 14.07 17.76 6.95
C LYS A 508 14.62 18.91 6.12
N ILE A 509 15.60 19.64 6.63
CA ILE A 509 16.18 20.84 5.97
C ILE A 509 16.92 20.46 4.68
N THR A 510 17.70 19.38 4.69
CA THR A 510 18.49 18.95 3.52
C THR A 510 17.65 18.36 2.39
N ARG A 511 16.41 17.89 2.65
CA ARG A 511 15.61 17.15 1.66
C ARG A 511 14.66 17.97 0.81
N SER A 512 14.23 19.18 1.20
CA SER A 512 13.40 20.08 0.36
C SER A 512 13.18 21.46 1.02
N PRO A 513 13.82 22.55 0.56
CA PRO A 513 13.49 23.89 1.03
C PRO A 513 12.16 24.34 0.41
N GLY A 514 11.03 24.14 1.11
CA GLY A 514 9.74 24.73 0.71
C GLY A 514 8.48 23.87 0.87
N VAL A 515 8.58 22.60 1.29
CA VAL A 515 7.39 21.76 1.55
C VAL A 515 7.16 21.68 3.06
N ASN A 516 5.99 22.12 3.50
CA ASN A 516 5.61 22.17 4.91
C ASN A 516 5.33 20.74 5.40
N THR A 517 6.38 20.03 5.82
CA THR A 517 6.28 18.61 6.16
C THR A 517 5.56 18.34 7.49
N SER A 518 4.91 17.17 7.64
CA SER A 518 4.11 16.79 8.82
C SER A 518 4.77 17.06 10.19
N GLY A 519 3.93 17.49 11.15
CA GLY A 519 4.30 18.07 12.45
C GLY A 519 4.75 17.10 13.55
N SER A 520 5.16 15.86 13.23
CA SER A 520 5.73 14.98 14.27
C SER A 520 7.12 15.46 14.68
N ARG A 521 7.35 15.46 16.01
CA ARG A 521 8.60 15.94 16.64
C ARG A 521 9.78 15.03 16.30
N PHE A 522 9.53 13.73 16.10
CA PHE A 522 10.56 12.72 15.84
C PHE A 522 10.26 11.90 14.58
N ASN A 523 11.31 11.56 13.82
CA ASN A 523 11.23 10.56 12.76
C ASN A 523 11.56 9.17 13.35
N GLY A 524 10.65 8.20 13.18
CA GLY A 524 10.80 6.86 13.78
C GLY A 524 12.05 6.12 13.32
N LEU A 525 12.45 6.27 12.04
CA LEU A 525 13.69 5.69 11.53
C LEU A 525 14.95 6.30 12.20
N VAL A 526 14.97 7.61 12.42
CA VAL A 526 16.07 8.28 13.14
C VAL A 526 16.18 7.74 14.56
N VAL A 527 15.05 7.60 15.25
CA VAL A 527 14.97 7.05 16.61
C VAL A 527 15.52 5.61 16.65
N ARG A 528 15.13 4.74 15.71
CA ARG A 528 15.67 3.36 15.63
C ARG A 528 17.16 3.31 15.28
N ASN A 529 17.66 4.26 14.49
CA ASN A 529 19.07 4.36 14.19
C ASN A 529 19.89 4.73 15.44
N LEU A 530 19.36 5.62 16.29
CA LEU A 530 20.00 6.06 17.54
C LEU A 530 19.87 5.05 18.68
N ARG A 531 18.91 4.12 18.64
CA ARG A 531 18.77 3.11 19.69
C ARG A 531 19.95 2.11 19.66
N PRO A 532 20.62 1.79 20.77
CA PRO A 532 21.66 0.76 20.81
C PRO A 532 21.18 -0.59 20.25
N SER A 533 22.07 -1.35 19.62
CA SER A 533 21.70 -2.67 19.03
C SER A 533 21.29 -3.69 20.09
N SER A 534 21.78 -3.51 21.32
CA SER A 534 21.43 -4.29 22.51
C SER A 534 20.03 -4.00 23.03
N ASN A 535 19.38 -2.92 22.59
CA ASN A 535 18.16 -2.41 23.19
C ASN A 535 16.98 -2.51 22.22
N GLY A 536 15.91 -3.20 22.63
CA GLY A 536 14.61 -3.17 21.96
C GLY A 536 13.62 -2.26 22.67
N LEU A 537 12.61 -1.77 21.95
CA LEU A 537 11.47 -1.07 22.54
C LEU A 537 10.17 -1.80 22.18
N LEU A 538 9.39 -2.15 23.20
CA LEU A 538 8.04 -2.66 23.07
C LEU A 538 7.05 -1.59 23.55
N LEU A 539 6.17 -1.15 22.66
CA LEU A 539 5.05 -0.28 22.97
C LEU A 539 3.76 -1.10 23.04
N ILE A 540 3.00 -0.91 24.11
CA ILE A 540 1.71 -1.57 24.34
C ILE A 540 0.62 -0.50 24.34
N TYR A 541 -0.39 -0.68 23.50
CA TYR A 541 -1.51 0.23 23.32
C TYR A 541 -2.83 -0.47 23.66
N PRO A 542 -3.59 0.02 24.63
CA PRO A 542 -4.99 -0.36 24.79
C PRO A 542 -5.80 0.36 23.71
N ILE A 543 -6.26 -0.34 22.67
CA ILE A 543 -6.88 0.26 21.49
C ILE A 543 -8.40 0.09 21.54
N VAL A 544 -9.11 1.15 21.20
CA VAL A 544 -10.55 1.12 20.95
C VAL A 544 -10.89 1.76 19.59
N PRO A 545 -11.89 1.24 18.86
CA PRO A 545 -12.40 1.87 17.65
C PRO A 545 -12.96 3.28 17.91
N LYS A 546 -12.60 4.25 17.05
CA LYS A 546 -12.98 5.68 17.21
C LYS A 546 -14.38 6.02 16.70
N GLU A 547 -14.76 5.46 15.55
CA GLU A 547 -15.88 5.97 14.74
C GLU A 547 -17.22 5.30 15.04
N ARG A 548 -17.25 4.29 15.91
CA ARG A 548 -18.45 3.56 16.33
C ARG A 548 -18.28 3.19 17.79
N GLU A 549 -19.28 3.45 18.63
CA GLU A 549 -19.23 3.21 20.09
C GLU A 549 -18.81 1.77 20.37
N TRP A 550 -17.52 1.56 20.69
CA TRP A 550 -17.06 0.27 21.20
C TRP A 550 -17.84 0.01 22.49
N PRO A 551 -18.56 -1.12 22.61
CA PRO A 551 -19.44 -1.32 23.75
C PRO A 551 -18.66 -1.12 25.05
N LEU A 552 -19.18 -0.30 25.97
CA LEU A 552 -18.50 0.03 27.24
C LEU A 552 -18.14 -1.21 28.07
N ASN A 553 -18.84 -2.32 27.86
CA ASN A 553 -18.62 -3.60 28.53
C ASN A 553 -17.56 -4.48 27.84
N ARG A 554 -16.99 -4.05 26.71
CA ARG A 554 -15.96 -4.80 25.99
C ARG A 554 -14.58 -4.27 26.32
N GLU A 555 -13.67 -5.20 26.57
CA GLU A 555 -12.27 -4.90 26.81
C GLU A 555 -11.61 -4.29 25.57
N PRO A 556 -10.58 -3.43 25.74
CA PRO A 556 -9.83 -2.88 24.62
C PRO A 556 -8.97 -3.95 23.95
N PHE A 557 -8.62 -3.75 22.68
CA PHE A 557 -7.63 -4.57 22.01
C PHE A 557 -6.23 -4.22 22.52
N MET A 558 -5.43 -5.21 22.88
CA MET A 558 -4.05 -4.98 23.32
C MET A 558 -3.10 -4.93 22.13
N GLY A 559 -2.89 -3.76 21.53
CA GLY A 559 -1.94 -3.57 20.43
C GLY A 559 -0.48 -3.60 20.87
N LEU A 560 0.36 -4.34 20.14
CA LEU A 560 1.81 -4.41 20.35
C LEU A 560 2.55 -3.76 19.19
N ALA A 561 3.53 -2.91 19.48
CA ALA A 561 4.47 -2.36 18.50
C ALA A 561 5.92 -2.50 18.97
N PHE A 562 6.73 -3.19 18.18
CA PHE A 562 8.14 -3.47 18.40
C PHE A 562 8.97 -2.53 17.54
N SER A 563 9.72 -1.63 18.17
CA SER A 563 10.64 -0.71 17.51
C SER A 563 12.06 -1.25 17.63
N PHE A 564 12.50 -1.99 16.60
CA PHE A 564 13.81 -2.65 16.59
C PHE A 564 14.93 -1.66 16.20
N PRO A 565 16.08 -1.68 16.91
CA PRO A 565 17.23 -0.86 16.55
C PRO A 565 17.80 -1.28 15.19
N SER A 566 18.42 -0.34 14.50
CA SER A 566 19.20 -0.64 13.30
C SER A 566 20.48 -1.37 13.68
N SER A 567 20.77 -2.48 12.99
CA SER A 567 21.95 -3.31 13.22
C SER A 567 22.37 -4.01 11.93
N HIS A 568 23.60 -3.76 11.50
CA HIS A 568 24.20 -4.36 10.30
C HIS A 568 24.67 -5.80 10.54
N THR A 569 24.89 -6.18 11.79
CA THR A 569 25.30 -7.55 12.19
C THR A 569 24.13 -8.42 12.60
N ALA A 570 22.89 -7.92 12.42
CA ALA A 570 21.69 -8.64 12.79
C ALA A 570 21.54 -9.93 11.98
N MET A 571 21.35 -11.05 12.67
CA MET A 571 21.14 -12.33 12.01
C MET A 571 19.73 -12.42 11.48
N ALA A 572 19.59 -12.47 10.16
CA ALA A 572 18.30 -12.76 9.57
C ALA A 572 17.83 -14.18 9.95
N VAL A 573 16.53 -14.33 10.17
CA VAL A 573 15.89 -15.63 10.30
C VAL A 573 15.68 -16.18 8.91
N GLU A 574 16.29 -17.34 8.69
CA GLU A 574 16.08 -18.12 7.48
C GLU A 574 14.79 -18.90 7.64
N TYR A 575 13.77 -18.54 6.87
CA TYR A 575 12.50 -19.25 6.86
C TYR A 575 12.21 -19.79 5.47
N ARG A 576 11.71 -21.02 5.44
CA ARG A 576 11.02 -21.56 4.26
C ARG A 576 9.61 -21.03 4.36
N VAL A 577 9.17 -20.29 3.36
CA VAL A 577 7.79 -19.80 3.25
C VAL A 577 6.87 -20.99 3.53
N ASN A 578 6.21 -20.96 4.69
CA ASN A 578 5.58 -22.14 5.23
C ASN A 578 4.38 -22.51 4.35
N ARG A 579 4.24 -23.81 4.06
CA ARG A 579 3.15 -24.41 3.27
C ARG A 579 1.76 -24.23 3.92
N VAL A 580 1.65 -23.53 5.04
CA VAL A 580 0.37 -23.22 5.69
C VAL A 580 -0.46 -22.21 4.88
N TRP A 581 0.16 -21.45 3.97
CA TRP A 581 -0.55 -20.71 2.92
C TRP A 581 -0.91 -21.57 1.69
N GLN A 582 -0.36 -22.79 1.58
CA GLN A 582 -0.75 -23.73 0.53
C GLN A 582 -2.08 -24.41 0.88
N ASP A 583 -2.34 -24.87 2.10
CA ASP A 583 -3.55 -25.68 2.35
C ASP A 583 -4.86 -24.87 2.44
N ALA A 584 -4.82 -23.57 2.75
CA ALA A 584 -6.01 -22.71 2.73
C ALA A 584 -6.35 -22.18 1.31
N PHE A 585 -5.44 -22.33 0.34
CA PHE A 585 -5.56 -21.74 -0.99
C PHE A 585 -5.21 -22.71 -2.15
N GLN A 586 -4.79 -23.93 -1.83
CA GLN A 586 -4.77 -25.09 -2.72
C GLN A 586 -6.09 -25.85 -2.54
N ASP A 587 -7.16 -25.27 -3.08
CA ASP A 587 -8.12 -26.11 -3.77
C ASP A 587 -7.81 -25.96 -5.26
N SER A 588 -7.19 -27.05 -5.77
CA SER A 588 -6.94 -27.49 -7.15
C SER A 588 -7.10 -26.49 -8.29
N ASP A 589 -6.03 -26.32 -9.07
CA ASP A 589 -6.03 -26.36 -10.56
C ASP A 589 -4.70 -25.86 -11.18
N TYR A 590 -3.57 -26.01 -10.47
CA TYR A 590 -2.22 -25.79 -11.04
C TYR A 590 -1.45 -27.09 -11.31
N ALA A 591 -2.15 -28.22 -11.35
CA ALA A 591 -1.55 -29.49 -11.75
C ALA A 591 -2.46 -30.20 -12.77
N ASN A 592 -1.85 -30.50 -13.91
CA ASN A 592 -2.32 -31.27 -15.07
C ASN A 592 -3.04 -30.47 -16.15
N ASP A 593 -2.30 -30.22 -17.23
CA ASP A 593 -2.73 -30.49 -18.61
C ASP A 593 -1.44 -30.70 -19.43
N ASP A 594 -0.82 -31.87 -19.22
CA ASP A 594 -0.02 -32.56 -20.23
C ASP A 594 -0.61 -33.99 -20.30
N GLU A 595 -1.64 -34.15 -21.13
CA GLU A 595 -1.93 -35.34 -21.95
C GLU A 595 -2.99 -35.03 -23.02
#